data_AF-A0AB33KLN5-F1
#
_entry.id   AF-A0AB33KLN5-F1
#
_cell.length_a   1.000
_cell.length_b   1.000
_cell.length_c   1.000
_cell.angle_alpha   90.00
_cell.angle_beta   90.00
_cell.angle_gamma   90.00
#
_symmetry.space_group_name_H-M   'P 1'
#
loop_
_entity.id
_entity.type
_entity.pdbx_description
1 polymer ?
#
loop_
_entity_poly.entity_id
_entity_poly.type
_entity_poly.pdbx_seq_one_letter_code
_entity_poly.pdbx_strand_id
1 'polypeptide(L)'
;MGVEEQTAEHTAEPAAVPTQDTAEGTEAALEVETTASGTRYPIAPGYRVNVRTGPGTSYRIVRTLPYGQKIPIYCQKPGERVTGPYGTSNLWDNIANGQFVSDAYVYTGRDGYIAPRCD
;
A
#
# COMPACT_ATOMS: atom_id res chain seq x y z
N MET A 1 48.37 -20.64 -44.82
CA MET A 1 47.29 -21.04 -43.91
C MET A 1 46.96 -19.82 -43.05
N GLY A 2 46.15 -18.84 -43.43
CA GLY A 2 45.09 -18.80 -44.45
C GLY A 2 43.72 -18.97 -43.79
N VAL A 3 43.25 -17.94 -43.09
CA VAL A 3 41.84 -17.52 -42.81
C VAL A 3 41.93 -16.05 -42.32
N GLU A 4 41.82 -15.02 -43.17
CA GLU A 4 40.59 -14.37 -43.69
C GLU A 4 39.63 -13.96 -42.55
N GLU A 5 39.69 -12.70 -42.13
CA GLU A 5 38.80 -11.58 -42.53
C GLU A 5 37.40 -11.67 -41.91
N GLN A 6 37.05 -10.64 -41.11
CA GLN A 6 35.74 -9.98 -41.17
C GLN A 6 35.73 -8.69 -40.34
N THR A 7 35.95 -7.61 -41.09
CA THR A 7 35.44 -6.26 -40.86
C THR A 7 33.91 -6.27 -40.80
N ALA A 8 33.33 -5.57 -39.83
CA ALA A 8 32.11 -4.77 -40.02
C ALA A 8 31.94 -3.79 -38.85
N GLU A 9 32.31 -2.54 -39.09
CA GLU A 9 31.87 -1.36 -38.35
C GLU A 9 30.34 -1.31 -38.29
N HIS A 10 29.80 -0.93 -37.13
CA HIS A 10 28.38 -0.60 -36.99
C HIS A 10 28.26 0.87 -36.59
N THR A 11 28.38 1.74 -37.60
CA THR A 11 27.87 3.11 -37.56
C THR A 11 26.46 3.10 -38.12
N ALA A 12 25.49 3.50 -37.31
CA ALA A 12 24.24 4.06 -37.80
C ALA A 12 23.77 5.13 -36.81
N GLU A 13 23.88 6.38 -37.26
CA GLU A 13 23.28 7.58 -36.66
C GLU A 13 21.77 7.66 -37.02
N PRO A 14 21.00 8.66 -36.55
CA PRO A 14 19.71 8.45 -35.90
C PRO A 14 18.52 8.72 -36.85
N ALA A 15 17.47 7.92 -36.74
CA ALA A 15 16.20 8.21 -37.38
C ALA A 15 15.29 9.00 -36.42
N ALA A 16 14.77 10.10 -36.95
CA ALA A 16 13.94 11.08 -36.29
C ALA A 16 12.59 10.52 -35.75
N VAL A 17 12.19 11.13 -34.63
CA VAL A 17 10.85 11.30 -34.04
C VAL A 17 9.62 10.86 -34.86
N PRO A 18 8.58 10.41 -34.13
CA PRO A 18 7.33 11.17 -34.19
C PRO A 18 6.99 11.80 -32.84
N THR A 19 6.70 13.10 -32.91
CA THR A 19 5.94 13.86 -31.93
C THR A 19 4.63 13.12 -31.64
N GLN A 20 4.29 12.96 -30.37
CA GLN A 20 2.93 12.64 -29.94
C GLN A 20 2.32 13.93 -29.42
N ASP A 21 1.61 14.62 -30.30
CA ASP A 21 0.62 15.63 -29.95
C ASP A 21 -0.77 15.05 -30.25
N THR A 22 -1.76 15.54 -29.50
CA THR A 22 -3.20 15.34 -29.67
C THR A 22 -3.81 14.19 -28.86
N ALA A 23 -4.10 14.55 -27.61
CA ALA A 23 -5.44 14.68 -27.05
C ALA A 23 -6.49 13.57 -27.27
N GLU A 24 -7.09 13.25 -26.11
CA GLU A 24 -8.50 12.94 -25.89
C GLU A 24 -8.93 11.47 -25.96
N GLY A 25 -9.13 10.96 -24.75
CA GLY A 25 -9.87 9.75 -24.41
C GLY A 25 -10.34 9.88 -22.95
N THR A 26 -11.06 10.96 -22.66
CA THR A 26 -11.92 11.05 -21.46
C THR A 26 -13.11 10.14 -21.72
N GLU A 27 -13.21 9.05 -20.96
CA GLU A 27 -14.39 8.21 -20.67
C GLU A 27 -13.87 6.81 -20.25
N ALA A 28 -14.28 6.15 -19.19
CA ALA A 28 -15.17 6.46 -18.10
C ALA A 28 -14.82 5.44 -17.01
N ALA A 29 -14.32 5.93 -15.88
CA ALA A 29 -14.81 5.41 -14.62
C ALA A 29 -15.12 6.64 -13.80
N LEU A 30 -16.40 7.02 -13.78
CA LEU A 30 -16.96 7.53 -12.54
C LEU A 30 -16.77 6.39 -11.53
N GLU A 31 -15.56 6.27 -10.98
CA GLU A 31 -15.40 5.70 -9.67
C GLU A 31 -16.29 6.58 -8.81
N VAL A 32 -17.43 6.03 -8.43
CA VAL A 32 -18.09 6.46 -7.23
C VAL A 32 -17.04 6.19 -6.16
N GLU A 33 -16.14 7.17 -5.96
CA GLU A 33 -15.47 7.34 -4.70
C GLU A 33 -16.62 7.49 -3.73
N THR A 34 -17.08 6.35 -3.20
CA THR A 34 -17.65 6.33 -1.88
C THR A 34 -16.56 6.95 -1.04
N THR A 35 -16.67 8.25 -0.83
CA THR A 35 -15.90 8.91 0.20
C THR A 35 -16.36 8.18 1.44
N ALA A 36 -15.59 7.18 1.85
CA ALA A 36 -15.74 6.58 3.15
C ALA A 36 -15.56 7.76 4.09
N SER A 37 -16.69 8.33 4.55
CA SER A 37 -16.78 9.42 5.55
C SER A 37 -16.42 8.88 6.93
N GLY A 38 -15.37 8.06 6.97
CA GLY A 38 -14.77 7.53 8.17
C GLY A 38 -13.55 8.38 8.50
N THR A 39 -13.40 8.66 9.79
CA THR A 39 -12.15 9.18 10.35
C THR A 39 -10.99 8.33 9.85
N ARG A 40 -10.02 8.96 9.21
CA ARG A 40 -8.79 8.30 8.78
C ARG A 40 -7.68 8.59 9.78
N TYR A 41 -6.99 7.54 10.19
CA TYR A 41 -5.93 7.60 11.17
C TYR A 41 -4.57 7.51 10.47
N PRO A 42 -3.60 8.37 10.82
CA PRO A 42 -2.27 8.28 10.26
C PRO A 42 -1.53 7.07 10.83
N ILE A 43 -0.77 6.38 9.98
CA ILE A 43 0.22 5.41 10.46
C ILE A 43 1.43 6.13 11.08
N ALA A 44 2.22 5.39 11.85
CA ALA A 44 3.43 5.89 12.46
C ALA A 44 4.40 6.50 11.43
N PRO A 45 4.89 7.74 11.66
CA PRO A 45 5.81 8.39 10.75
C PRO A 45 7.12 7.62 10.66
N GLY A 46 7.65 7.46 9.44
CA GLY A 46 8.90 6.72 9.21
C GLY A 46 8.75 5.19 9.19
N TYR A 47 7.53 4.66 9.28
CA TYR A 47 7.26 3.22 9.17
C TYR A 47 6.44 2.88 7.92
N ARG A 48 6.77 1.72 7.33
CA ARG A 48 5.90 1.03 6.37
C ARG A 48 5.14 -0.04 7.14
N VAL A 49 3.83 -0.12 6.92
CA VAL A 49 2.96 -0.98 7.72
C VAL A 49 2.37 -2.08 6.84
N ASN A 50 2.53 -3.33 7.27
CA ASN A 50 2.03 -4.47 6.52
C ASN A 50 0.55 -4.71 6.83
N VAL A 51 -0.25 -4.81 5.78
CA VAL A 51 -1.66 -5.21 5.83
C VAL A 51 -1.72 -6.72 5.68
N ARG A 52 -2.40 -7.39 6.60
CA ARG A 52 -2.44 -8.85 6.69
C ARG A 52 -3.86 -9.38 6.51
N THR A 53 -3.98 -10.67 6.19
CA THR A 53 -5.29 -11.33 6.03
C THR A 53 -5.98 -11.69 7.35
N GLY A 54 -5.39 -11.33 8.51
CA GLY A 54 -5.94 -11.67 9.81
C GLY A 54 -5.22 -10.96 10.96
N PRO A 55 -5.74 -11.12 12.19
CA PRO A 55 -5.27 -10.40 13.36
C PRO A 55 -4.03 -11.08 13.98
N GLY A 56 -2.93 -11.14 13.24
CA GLY A 56 -1.67 -11.74 13.68
C GLY A 56 -0.53 -11.58 12.69
N THR A 57 0.71 -11.69 13.16
CA THR A 57 1.91 -11.58 12.30
C THR A 57 2.18 -12.85 11.50
N SER A 58 1.56 -13.97 11.88
CA SER A 58 1.55 -15.23 11.14
C SER A 58 0.68 -15.22 9.88
N TYR A 59 -0.26 -14.28 9.76
CA TYR A 59 -1.12 -14.16 8.58
C TYR A 59 -0.37 -13.56 7.39
N ARG A 60 -0.75 -13.99 6.18
CA ARG A 60 -0.18 -13.52 4.92
C ARG A 60 -0.34 -12.02 4.76
N ILE A 61 0.71 -11.37 4.25
CA ILE A 61 0.69 -9.96 3.88
C ILE A 61 -0.05 -9.81 2.54
N VAL A 62 -1.08 -8.96 2.51
CA VAL A 62 -1.86 -8.63 1.32
C VAL A 62 -1.24 -7.44 0.58
N ARG A 63 -0.81 -6.42 1.33
CA ARG A 63 -0.15 -5.22 0.81
C ARG A 63 0.64 -4.52 1.91
N THR A 64 1.47 -3.55 1.53
CA THR A 64 2.21 -2.71 2.47
C THR A 64 1.85 -1.25 2.25
N LEU A 65 1.49 -0.56 3.33
CA LEU A 65 1.18 0.87 3.32
C LEU A 65 2.48 1.68 3.27
N PRO A 66 2.56 2.69 2.39
CA PRO A 66 3.71 3.59 2.32
C PRO A 66 3.75 4.53 3.53
N TYR A 67 4.87 5.21 3.73
CA TYR A 67 5.08 6.18 4.79
C TYR A 67 4.02 7.30 4.79
N GLY A 68 3.58 7.72 5.97
CA GLY A 68 2.65 8.84 6.13
C GLY A 68 1.22 8.56 5.61
N GLN A 69 0.93 7.32 5.21
CA GLN A 69 -0.40 6.95 4.76
C GLN A 69 -1.43 7.07 5.89
N LYS A 70 -2.64 7.52 5.55
CA LYS A 70 -3.80 7.48 6.45
C LYS A 70 -4.73 6.34 6.05
N ILE A 71 -5.22 5.59 7.02
CA ILE A 71 -6.13 4.46 6.82
C ILE A 71 -7.49 4.70 7.47
N PRO A 72 -8.59 4.24 6.87
CA PRO A 72 -9.85 4.07 7.59
C PRO A 72 -9.75 2.87 8.53
N ILE A 73 -10.47 2.92 9.65
CA ILE A 73 -10.67 1.77 10.53
C ILE A 73 -12.18 1.49 10.58
N TYR A 74 -12.59 0.33 10.06
CA TYR A 74 -13.99 -0.07 10.00
C TYR A 74 -14.43 -0.79 11.26
N CYS A 75 -13.61 -1.72 11.73
CA CYS A 75 -13.82 -2.47 12.95
C CYS A 75 -12.49 -2.93 13.53
N GLN A 76 -12.48 -3.36 14.79
CA GLN A 76 -11.28 -3.85 15.46
C GLN A 76 -11.48 -5.27 15.97
N LYS A 77 -10.42 -6.07 15.89
CA LYS A 77 -10.42 -7.47 16.34
C LYS A 77 -9.21 -7.72 17.25
N PRO A 78 -9.40 -8.38 18.41
CA PRO A 78 -8.26 -8.80 19.21
C PRO A 78 -7.50 -9.92 18.51
N GLY A 79 -6.17 -9.93 18.66
CA GLY A 79 -5.29 -10.88 18.01
C GLY A 79 -3.93 -10.98 18.68
N GLU A 80 -2.91 -11.26 17.87
CA GLU A 80 -1.53 -11.33 18.34
C GLU A 80 -1.06 -9.99 18.92
N ARG A 81 -0.30 -10.05 20.02
CA ARG A 81 0.32 -8.87 20.63
C ARG A 81 1.50 -8.43 19.79
N VAL A 82 1.47 -7.18 19.34
CA VAL A 82 2.55 -6.59 18.54
C VAL A 82 3.06 -5.34 19.26
N THR A 83 4.38 -5.23 19.35
CA THR A 83 5.05 -4.03 19.83
C THR A 83 5.40 -3.16 18.62
N GLY A 84 5.04 -1.89 18.72
CA GLY A 84 5.23 -0.88 17.70
C GLY A 84 5.56 0.49 18.30
N PRO A 85 5.65 1.53 17.45
CA PRO A 85 6.02 2.88 17.85
C PRO A 85 5.05 3.53 18.84
N TYR A 86 3.78 3.12 18.87
CA TYR A 86 2.78 3.61 19.83
C TYR A 86 2.60 2.71 21.04
N GLY A 87 3.49 1.72 21.25
CA GLY A 87 3.44 0.80 22.38
C GLY A 87 3.12 -0.63 21.97
N THR A 88 2.64 -1.44 22.92
CA THR A 88 2.26 -2.83 22.66
C THR A 88 0.75 -2.98 22.69
N SER A 89 0.17 -3.35 21.54
CA SER A 89 -1.28 -3.55 21.38
C SER A 89 -1.57 -4.97 20.92
N ASN A 90 -2.68 -5.55 21.38
CA ASN A 90 -3.26 -6.78 20.85
C ASN A 90 -4.44 -6.49 19.91
N LEU A 91 -4.67 -5.24 19.57
CA LEU A 91 -5.75 -4.82 18.68
C LEU A 91 -5.26 -4.80 17.24
N TRP A 92 -6.16 -5.24 16.36
CA TRP A 92 -5.97 -5.26 14.92
C TRP A 92 -7.10 -4.50 14.26
N ASP A 93 -6.73 -3.47 13.51
CA ASP A 93 -7.63 -2.59 12.79
C ASP A 93 -7.99 -3.20 11.44
N ASN A 94 -9.28 -3.43 11.21
CA ASN A 94 -9.77 -3.81 9.89
C ASN A 94 -9.89 -2.56 9.02
N ILE A 95 -9.10 -2.53 7.94
CA ILE A 95 -9.02 -1.40 7.02
C ILE A 95 -9.71 -1.67 5.68
N ALA A 96 -10.21 -2.90 5.48
CA ALA A 96 -10.98 -3.37 4.33
C ALA A 96 -11.36 -4.84 4.55
N ASN A 97 -12.17 -5.42 3.66
CA ASN A 97 -12.65 -6.80 3.76
C ASN A 97 -11.50 -7.82 3.99
N GLY A 98 -11.40 -8.36 5.20
CA GLY A 98 -10.33 -9.29 5.62
C GLY A 98 -8.92 -8.71 5.69
N GLN A 99 -8.75 -7.38 5.62
CA GLN A 99 -7.46 -6.70 5.66
C GLN A 99 -7.25 -6.03 7.02
N PHE A 100 -6.22 -6.46 7.73
CA PHE A 100 -5.93 -6.05 9.09
C PHE A 100 -4.56 -5.38 9.21
N VAL A 101 -4.48 -4.36 10.05
CA VAL A 101 -3.25 -3.65 10.44
C VAL A 101 -3.14 -3.69 11.96
N SER A 102 -1.92 -3.77 12.49
CA SER A 102 -1.72 -3.70 13.94
C SER A 102 -1.91 -2.26 14.44
N ASP A 103 -2.77 -2.09 15.44
CA ASP A 103 -3.06 -0.81 16.09
C ASP A 103 -1.79 -0.17 16.71
N ALA A 104 -0.78 -0.97 17.06
CA ALA A 104 0.51 -0.49 17.54
C ALA A 104 1.28 0.43 16.56
N TYR A 105 0.87 0.44 15.27
CA TYR A 105 1.45 1.27 14.21
C TYR A 105 0.52 2.38 13.72
N VAL A 106 -0.67 2.52 14.31
CA VAL A 106 -1.69 3.49 13.88
C VAL A 106 -1.94 4.48 15.02
N TYR A 107 -1.90 5.77 14.71
CA TYR A 107 -2.16 6.79 15.71
C TYR A 107 -3.67 7.02 15.85
N THR A 108 -4.27 6.29 16.77
CA THR A 108 -5.71 6.35 17.07
C THR A 108 -6.06 7.27 18.24
N GLY A 109 -5.05 7.71 19.00
CA GLY A 109 -5.18 8.66 20.12
C GLY A 109 -5.61 8.02 21.44
N ARG A 110 -5.82 6.70 21.50
CA ARG A 110 -6.06 5.94 22.74
C ARG A 110 -5.61 4.49 22.63
N ASP A 111 -5.18 3.91 23.75
CA ASP A 111 -4.82 2.49 23.85
C ASP A 111 -6.08 1.66 24.11
N GLY A 112 -6.88 1.42 23.07
CA GLY A 112 -8.13 0.68 23.20
C GLY A 112 -8.95 0.66 21.92
N TYR A 113 -10.10 -0.01 21.98
CA TYR A 113 -11.02 -0.03 20.85
C TYR A 113 -11.42 1.41 20.51
N ILE A 114 -11.18 1.91 19.31
CA ILE A 114 -11.73 3.16 18.74
C ILE A 114 -12.92 2.90 17.82
N ALA A 115 -12.98 1.70 17.25
CA ALA A 115 -14.03 1.23 16.36
C ALA A 115 -14.85 0.10 17.02
N PRO A 116 -16.05 -0.21 16.52
CA PRO A 116 -16.78 -1.41 16.95
C PRO A 116 -15.96 -2.68 16.73
N ARG A 117 -16.33 -3.76 17.41
CA ARG A 117 -15.70 -5.07 17.21
C ARG A 117 -16.09 -5.62 15.85
N CYS A 118 -15.17 -6.29 15.18
CA CYS A 118 -15.52 -7.07 14.00
C CYS A 118 -16.37 -8.27 14.43
N ASP A 119 -17.48 -8.49 13.73
CA ASP A 119 -18.35 -9.67 13.88
C ASP A 119 -17.69 -10.97 13.38
#